data_AF-A0A9W9Y6Q9-F1
#
_entry.id   AF-A0A9W9Y6Q9-F1
#
_cell.length_a   1.000
_cell.length_b   1.000
_cell.length_c   1.000
_cell.angle_alpha   90.00
_cell.angle_beta   90.00
_cell.angle_gamma   90.00
#
_symmetry.space_group_name_H-M   'P 1'
#
loop_
_entity.id
_entity.type
_entity.pdbx_description
1 polymer ?
#
loop_
_entity_poly.entity_id
_entity_poly.type
_entity_poly.pdbx_seq_one_letter_code
_entity_poly.pdbx_strand_id
1 'polypeptide(L)'
;MANMLTEVSQAFNLLSEKYPHLKNILDRCYNEIRNSEKDKESADELQAQKKQKVKHVLESSINMRPLTTTFDGLLTVTANNEDQLIDVLKRLTEAQAQDKKKILSFAARQGLLLKEAKERSKATMYKHVRNSCEFSSSYANFLIALYRLFEKYPRLNYCSVAIRFFCSNMKLIQKICHENQVFWSNLS
;
A
#
# COMPACT_ATOMS: atom_id res chain seq x y z
N MET A 1 21.24 -3.54 18.32
CA MET A 1 22.09 -3.69 17.12
C MET A 1 23.56 -3.37 17.42
N ALA A 2 23.88 -2.21 18.01
CA ALA A 2 25.25 -1.91 18.47
C ALA A 2 25.87 -3.00 19.36
N ASN A 3 25.09 -3.63 20.25
CA ASN A 3 25.57 -4.73 21.10
C ASN A 3 26.07 -5.96 20.31
N MET A 4 25.41 -6.34 19.20
CA MET A 4 25.76 -7.57 18.48
C MET A 4 27.09 -7.45 17.74
N LEU A 5 27.33 -6.34 17.01
CA LEU A 5 28.62 -6.10 16.35
C LEU A 5 29.75 -5.91 17.38
N THR A 6 29.43 -5.34 18.54
CA THR A 6 30.39 -5.18 19.64
C THR A 6 30.74 -6.53 20.27
N GLU A 7 29.76 -7.41 20.50
CA GLU A 7 29.94 -8.77 21.00
C GLU A 7 30.73 -9.64 20.02
N VAL A 8 30.41 -9.57 18.72
CA VAL A 8 31.14 -10.29 17.66
C VAL A 8 32.57 -9.78 17.55
N SER A 9 32.79 -8.46 17.61
CA SER A 9 34.13 -7.86 17.63
C SER A 9 34.94 -8.33 18.84
N GLN A 10 34.34 -8.33 20.04
CA GLN A 10 34.99 -8.82 21.26
C GLN A 10 35.34 -10.31 21.17
N ALA A 11 34.43 -11.15 20.67
CA ALA A 11 34.68 -12.57 20.49
C ALA A 11 35.81 -12.83 19.46
N PHE A 12 35.84 -12.06 18.38
CA PHE A 12 36.85 -12.20 17.33
C PHE A 12 38.22 -11.69 17.78
N ASN A 13 38.27 -10.65 18.62
CA ASN A 13 39.50 -10.17 19.25
C ASN A 13 40.08 -11.23 20.20
N LEU A 14 39.25 -11.83 21.06
CA LEU A 14 39.68 -12.92 21.96
C LEU A 14 40.20 -14.15 21.18
N LEU A 15 39.54 -14.51 20.08
CA LEU A 15 39.99 -15.60 19.21
C LEU A 15 41.30 -15.26 18.49
N SER A 16 41.49 -14.01 18.07
CA SER A 16 42.70 -13.55 17.41
C SER A 16 43.90 -13.50 18.36
N GLU A 17 43.67 -13.15 19.64
CA GLU A 17 44.71 -13.22 20.68
C GLU A 17 45.12 -14.67 20.99
N LYS A 18 44.15 -15.57 21.07
CA LYS A 18 44.41 -17.00 21.34
C LYS A 18 44.98 -17.75 20.14
N TYR A 19 44.63 -17.34 18.92
CA TYR A 19 45.06 -17.98 17.67
C TYR A 19 45.48 -16.93 16.62
N PRO A 20 46.71 -16.40 16.70
CA PRO A 20 47.15 -15.28 15.86
C PRO A 20 47.11 -15.55 14.35
N HIS A 21 47.31 -16.82 13.95
CA HIS A 21 47.25 -17.23 12.54
C HIS A 21 45.85 -17.09 11.91
N LEU A 22 44.79 -16.99 12.73
CA LEU A 22 43.41 -16.81 12.27
C LEU A 22 43.01 -15.35 12.10
N LYS A 23 43.84 -14.39 12.54
CA LYS A 23 43.51 -12.95 12.56
C LYS A 23 42.97 -12.45 11.21
N ASN A 24 43.67 -12.73 10.12
CA ASN A 24 43.28 -12.29 8.78
C ASN A 24 41.94 -12.89 8.30
N ILE A 25 41.58 -14.09 8.78
CA ILE A 25 40.32 -14.76 8.46
C ILE A 25 39.19 -14.13 9.28
N LEU A 26 39.42 -13.92 10.58
CA LEU A 26 38.45 -13.29 11.48
C LEU A 26 38.14 -11.85 11.08
N ASP A 27 39.15 -11.07 10.69
CA ASP A 27 38.97 -9.70 10.18
C ASP A 27 38.11 -9.67 8.90
N ARG A 28 38.31 -10.65 8.00
CA ARG A 28 37.49 -10.78 6.78
C ARG A 28 36.04 -11.09 7.12
N CYS A 29 35.80 -12.09 7.97
CA CYS A 29 34.46 -12.46 8.40
C CYS A 29 33.74 -11.31 9.12
N TYR A 30 34.45 -10.55 9.96
CA TYR A 30 33.86 -9.39 10.64
C TYR A 30 33.44 -8.31 9.64
N ASN A 31 34.27 -8.03 8.63
CA ASN A 31 33.94 -7.06 7.60
C ASN A 31 32.76 -7.51 6.73
N GLU A 32 32.65 -8.79 6.41
CA GLU A 32 31.48 -9.35 5.70
C GLU A 32 30.19 -9.21 6.51
N ILE A 33 30.22 -9.54 7.81
CA ILE A 33 29.08 -9.38 8.71
C ILE A 33 28.69 -7.90 8.80
N ARG A 34 29.67 -7.00 9.01
CA ARG A 34 29.44 -5.56 9.12
C ARG A 34 28.83 -4.97 7.85
N ASN A 35 29.30 -5.39 6.67
CA ASN A 35 28.76 -4.89 5.40
C ASN A 35 27.34 -5.40 5.16
N SER A 36 27.07 -6.67 5.47
CA SER A 36 25.71 -7.24 5.41
C SER A 36 24.72 -6.50 6.30
N GLU A 37 25.13 -6.12 7.52
CA GLU A 37 24.28 -5.34 8.43
C GLU A 37 24.06 -3.90 7.94
N LYS A 38 25.07 -3.24 7.38
CA LYS A 38 24.90 -1.91 6.76
C LYS A 38 23.93 -1.94 5.57
N ASP A 39 24.01 -2.98 4.74
CA ASP A 39 23.12 -3.15 3.59
C ASP A 39 21.66 -3.38 4.05
N LYS A 40 21.47 -4.11 5.17
CA LYS A 40 20.15 -4.27 5.81
C LYS A 40 19.62 -2.95 6.37
N GLU A 41 20.43 -2.20 7.12
CA GLU A 41 20.04 -0.89 7.67
C GLU A 41 19.60 0.07 6.54
N SER A 42 20.37 0.12 5.45
CA SER A 42 20.03 0.91 4.26
C SER A 42 18.72 0.46 3.60
N ALA A 43 18.51 -0.86 3.46
CA ALA A 43 17.27 -1.41 2.91
C ALA A 43 16.06 -1.12 3.81
N ASP A 44 16.23 -1.21 5.14
CA ASP A 44 15.20 -0.92 6.14
C ASP A 44 14.82 0.57 6.13
N GLU A 45 15.79 1.47 6.01
CA GLU A 45 15.56 2.91 5.85
C GLU A 45 14.75 3.20 4.57
N LEU A 46 15.14 2.61 3.44
CA LEU A 46 14.42 2.78 2.18
C LEU A 46 12.98 2.28 2.27
N GLN A 47 12.76 1.14 2.93
CA GLN A 47 11.43 0.59 3.17
C GLN A 47 10.60 1.48 4.10
N ALA A 48 11.21 2.05 5.15
CA ALA A 48 10.57 2.99 6.06
C ALA A 48 10.13 4.27 5.33
N GLN A 49 10.99 4.84 4.48
CA GLN A 49 10.64 6.00 3.65
C GLN A 49 9.49 5.71 2.69
N LYS A 50 9.51 4.55 2.01
CA LYS A 50 8.41 4.13 1.13
C LYS A 50 7.10 4.01 1.90
N LYS A 51 7.14 3.42 3.09
CA LYS A 51 5.97 3.30 3.97
C LYS A 51 5.42 4.66 4.37
N GLN A 52 6.27 5.60 4.75
CA GLN A 52 5.86 6.95 5.12
C GLN A 52 5.23 7.69 3.95
N LYS A 53 5.79 7.56 2.74
CA LYS A 53 5.20 8.12 1.51
C LYS A 53 3.81 7.54 1.23
N VAL A 54 3.65 6.23 1.32
CA VAL A 54 2.34 5.57 1.10
C VAL A 54 1.33 6.01 2.16
N LYS A 55 1.74 6.05 3.43
CA LYS A 55 0.89 6.52 4.54
C LYS A 55 0.41 7.96 4.29
N HIS A 56 1.34 8.86 3.94
CA HIS A 56 1.03 10.25 3.67
C HIS A 56 0.05 10.41 2.51
N VAL A 57 0.23 9.67 1.42
CA VAL A 57 -0.70 9.69 0.28
C VAL A 57 -2.10 9.20 0.68
N LEU A 58 -2.18 8.11 1.45
CA LEU A 58 -3.48 7.61 1.92
C LEU A 58 -4.20 8.64 2.79
N GLU A 59 -3.52 9.16 3.82
CA GLU A 59 -4.10 10.09 4.81
C GLU A 59 -4.50 11.42 4.16
N SER A 60 -3.64 12.00 3.30
CA SER A 60 -3.93 13.27 2.62
C SER A 60 -5.02 13.15 1.55
N SER A 61 -5.27 11.95 1.04
CA SER A 61 -6.33 11.70 0.05
C SER A 61 -7.70 11.43 0.66
N ILE A 62 -7.82 11.37 1.99
CA ILE A 62 -9.11 11.10 2.64
C ILE A 62 -10.02 12.31 2.43
N ASN A 63 -11.19 12.06 1.85
CA ASN A 63 -12.25 13.03 1.75
C ASN A 63 -13.57 12.36 2.11
N MET A 64 -14.18 12.79 3.21
CA MET A 64 -15.43 12.22 3.75
C MET A 64 -16.69 12.76 3.06
N ARG A 65 -16.56 13.66 2.07
CA ARG A 65 -17.71 14.18 1.32
C ARG A 65 -18.45 13.04 0.61
N PRO A 66 -19.79 13.01 0.67
CA PRO A 66 -20.62 11.98 0.03
C PRO A 66 -20.36 11.84 -1.48
N LEU A 67 -20.57 10.62 -2.00
CA LEU A 67 -20.50 10.27 -3.42
C LEU A 67 -21.79 10.71 -4.19
N THR A 68 -22.18 11.97 -4.08
CA THR A 68 -23.51 12.42 -4.55
C THR A 68 -23.48 13.38 -5.73
N THR A 69 -22.31 13.82 -6.19
CA THR A 69 -22.23 14.86 -7.21
C THR A 69 -22.01 14.26 -8.60
N THR A 70 -23.00 14.38 -9.47
CA THR A 70 -22.84 14.19 -10.93
C THR A 70 -22.17 15.44 -11.51
N PHE A 71 -21.00 15.26 -12.12
CA PHE A 71 -20.19 16.35 -12.65
C PHE A 71 -20.28 16.50 -14.17
N ASP A 72 -21.23 15.84 -14.83
CA ASP A 72 -21.36 15.84 -16.30
C ASP A 72 -21.45 17.26 -16.89
N GLY A 73 -22.12 18.17 -16.17
CA GLY A 73 -22.19 19.58 -16.54
C GLY A 73 -20.85 20.32 -16.54
N LEU A 74 -19.83 19.84 -15.82
CA LEU A 74 -18.49 20.46 -15.82
C LEU A 74 -17.74 20.28 -17.13
N LEU A 75 -18.04 19.24 -17.92
CA LEU A 75 -17.30 18.93 -19.15
C LEU A 75 -17.46 20.00 -20.23
N THR A 76 -18.52 20.80 -20.14
CA THR A 76 -18.86 21.85 -21.12
C THR A 76 -18.73 23.26 -20.54
N VAL A 77 -18.36 23.41 -19.27
CA VAL A 77 -18.22 24.73 -18.64
C VAL A 77 -16.96 25.41 -19.14
N THR A 78 -17.12 26.64 -19.65
CA THR A 78 -16.03 27.54 -20.01
C THR A 78 -15.83 28.58 -18.91
N ALA A 79 -14.61 29.12 -18.82
CA ALA A 79 -14.28 30.22 -17.91
C ALA A 79 -13.98 31.49 -18.70
N ASN A 80 -14.53 32.63 -18.27
CA ASN A 80 -14.37 33.92 -18.96
C ASN A 80 -13.41 34.87 -18.23
N ASN A 81 -12.94 34.50 -17.04
CA ASN A 81 -11.95 35.24 -16.26
C ASN A 81 -11.15 34.29 -15.35
N GLU A 82 -10.12 34.83 -14.69
CA GLU A 82 -9.20 34.09 -13.85
C GLU A 82 -9.90 33.39 -12.67
N ASP A 83 -10.76 34.09 -11.94
CA ASP A 83 -11.49 33.52 -10.80
C ASP A 83 -12.38 32.33 -11.21
N GLN A 84 -13.09 32.48 -12.33
CA GLN A 84 -13.90 31.40 -12.90
C GLN A 84 -13.03 30.22 -13.35
N LEU A 85 -11.87 30.48 -13.95
CA LEU A 85 -10.95 29.42 -14.37
C LEU A 85 -10.46 28.62 -13.16
N ILE A 86 -10.05 29.32 -12.09
CA ILE A 86 -9.62 28.69 -10.84
C ILE A 86 -10.75 27.86 -10.23
N ASP A 87 -11.99 28.36 -10.19
CA ASP A 87 -13.14 27.62 -9.67
C ASP A 87 -13.41 26.34 -10.49
N VAL A 88 -13.47 26.46 -11.82
CA VAL A 88 -13.72 25.32 -12.72
C VAL A 88 -12.64 24.25 -12.55
N LEU A 89 -11.36 24.64 -12.47
CA LEU A 89 -10.25 23.70 -12.25
C LEU A 89 -10.33 22.98 -10.89
N LYS A 90 -10.70 23.70 -9.82
CA LYS A 90 -10.92 23.10 -8.49
C LYS A 90 -12.06 22.09 -8.52
N ARG A 91 -13.17 22.43 -9.17
CA ARG A 91 -14.35 21.55 -9.29
C ARG A 91 -14.05 20.32 -10.14
N LEU A 92 -13.30 20.46 -11.23
CA LEU A 92 -12.82 19.31 -12.03
C LEU A 92 -11.89 18.40 -11.22
N THR A 93 -10.99 18.97 -10.42
CA THR A 93 -10.11 18.21 -9.53
C THR A 93 -10.89 17.43 -8.47
N GLU A 94 -11.91 18.07 -7.88
CA GLU A 94 -12.81 17.41 -6.95
C GLU A 94 -13.61 16.28 -7.61
N ALA A 95 -14.11 16.50 -8.84
CA ALA A 95 -14.81 15.49 -9.62
C ALA A 95 -13.95 14.24 -9.85
N GLN A 96 -12.70 14.43 -10.29
CA GLN A 96 -11.74 13.34 -10.45
C GLN A 96 -11.49 12.58 -9.13
N ALA A 97 -11.43 13.29 -8.01
CA ALA A 97 -11.26 12.67 -6.70
C ALA A 97 -12.47 11.81 -6.30
N GLN A 98 -13.69 12.28 -6.57
CA GLN A 98 -14.93 11.52 -6.32
C GLN A 98 -15.03 10.30 -7.24
N ASP A 99 -14.67 10.42 -8.51
CA ASP A 99 -14.66 9.29 -9.44
C ASP A 99 -13.65 8.21 -9.01
N LYS A 100 -12.46 8.60 -8.53
CA LYS A 100 -11.48 7.64 -7.97
C LYS A 100 -12.07 6.84 -6.82
N LYS A 101 -12.75 7.51 -5.87
CA LYS A 101 -13.44 6.82 -4.76
C LYS A 101 -14.52 5.87 -5.28
N LYS A 102 -15.35 6.33 -6.23
CA LYS A 102 -16.42 5.52 -6.82
C LYS A 102 -15.87 4.26 -7.49
N ILE A 103 -14.78 4.40 -8.25
CA ILE A 103 -14.05 3.28 -8.86
C ILE A 103 -13.54 2.31 -7.78
N LEU A 104 -12.97 2.81 -6.68
CA LEU A 104 -12.52 1.95 -5.57
C LEU A 104 -13.69 1.21 -4.90
N SER A 105 -14.82 1.89 -4.66
CA SER A 105 -16.02 1.26 -4.09
C SER A 105 -16.59 0.18 -5.03
N PHE A 106 -16.63 0.44 -6.35
CA PHE A 106 -17.02 -0.57 -7.33
C PHE A 106 -16.06 -1.76 -7.35
N ALA A 107 -14.75 -1.52 -7.31
CA ALA A 107 -13.76 -2.59 -7.24
C ALA A 107 -13.89 -3.43 -5.96
N ALA A 108 -14.11 -2.80 -4.80
CA ALA A 108 -14.38 -3.51 -3.56
C ALA A 108 -15.67 -4.34 -3.64
N ARG A 109 -16.74 -3.79 -4.25
CA ARG A 109 -17.99 -4.52 -4.47
C ARG A 109 -17.81 -5.71 -5.42
N GLN A 110 -17.03 -5.55 -6.49
CA GLN A 110 -16.65 -6.67 -7.37
C GLN A 110 -15.88 -7.74 -6.58
N GLY A 111 -14.97 -7.33 -5.69
CA GLY A 111 -14.24 -8.23 -4.80
C GLY A 111 -15.14 -9.06 -3.88
N LEU A 112 -16.19 -8.45 -3.32
CA LEU A 112 -17.20 -9.15 -2.53
C LEU A 112 -17.93 -10.21 -3.37
N LEU A 113 -18.43 -9.83 -4.55
CA LEU A 113 -19.16 -10.77 -5.42
C LEU A 113 -18.26 -11.94 -5.87
N LEU A 114 -16.98 -11.67 -6.17
CA LEU A 114 -16.01 -12.71 -6.51
C LEU A 114 -15.70 -13.63 -5.32
N LYS A 115 -15.61 -13.08 -4.10
CA LYS A 115 -15.45 -13.87 -2.87
C LYS A 115 -16.65 -14.81 -2.69
N GLU A 116 -17.86 -14.29 -2.77
CA GLU A 116 -19.10 -15.08 -2.63
C GLU A 116 -19.21 -16.15 -3.71
N ALA A 117 -18.90 -15.81 -4.97
CA ALA A 117 -18.88 -16.77 -6.07
C ALA A 117 -17.87 -17.90 -5.81
N LYS A 118 -16.67 -17.57 -5.30
CA LYS A 118 -15.63 -18.55 -4.97
C LYS A 118 -16.02 -19.47 -3.81
N GLU A 119 -16.75 -18.95 -2.84
CA GLU A 119 -17.19 -19.68 -1.65
C GLU A 119 -18.41 -20.57 -1.91
N ARG A 120 -19.33 -20.13 -2.78
CA ARG A 120 -20.61 -20.84 -3.04
C ARG A 120 -20.55 -21.76 -4.27
N SER A 121 -19.65 -21.51 -5.21
CA SER A 121 -19.61 -22.23 -6.49
C SER A 121 -18.54 -23.31 -6.50
N LYS A 122 -18.77 -24.37 -7.30
CA LYS A 122 -17.71 -25.31 -7.67
C LYS A 122 -16.58 -24.58 -8.38
N ALA A 123 -15.34 -25.06 -8.25
CA ALA A 123 -14.15 -24.43 -8.83
C ALA A 123 -14.26 -24.16 -10.34
N THR A 124 -14.91 -25.07 -11.09
CA THR A 124 -15.16 -24.93 -12.53
C THR A 124 -16.10 -23.76 -12.85
N MET A 125 -17.16 -23.59 -12.06
CA MET A 125 -18.12 -22.50 -12.20
C MET A 125 -17.49 -21.15 -11.82
N TYR A 126 -16.70 -21.10 -10.74
CA TYR A 126 -15.94 -19.88 -10.40
C TYR A 126 -14.96 -19.49 -11.52
N LYS A 127 -14.27 -20.47 -12.12
CA LYS A 127 -13.40 -20.23 -13.27
C LYS A 127 -14.16 -19.65 -14.46
N HIS A 128 -15.36 -20.17 -14.74
CA HIS A 128 -16.22 -19.65 -15.80
C HIS A 128 -16.64 -18.20 -15.53
N VAL A 129 -17.22 -17.90 -14.36
CA VAL A 129 -17.62 -16.53 -13.97
C VAL A 129 -16.47 -15.54 -14.13
N ARG A 130 -15.29 -15.90 -13.59
CA ARG A 130 -14.09 -15.05 -13.69
C ARG A 130 -13.71 -14.77 -15.14
N ASN A 131 -13.69 -15.81 -15.99
CA ASN A 131 -13.27 -15.69 -17.38
C ASN A 131 -14.29 -14.91 -18.22
N SER A 132 -15.60 -15.11 -17.99
CA SER A 132 -16.67 -14.40 -18.70
C SER A 132 -16.71 -12.90 -18.39
N CYS A 133 -16.18 -12.50 -17.23
CA CYS A 133 -16.00 -11.09 -16.86
C CYS A 133 -14.59 -10.54 -17.18
N GLU A 134 -13.82 -11.26 -18.00
CA GLU A 134 -12.46 -10.86 -18.44
C GLU A 134 -11.46 -10.64 -17.29
N PHE A 135 -11.68 -11.24 -16.13
CA PHE A 135 -10.75 -11.12 -15.01
C PHE A 135 -9.63 -12.15 -15.07
N SER A 136 -8.38 -11.68 -14.96
CA SER A 136 -7.26 -12.57 -14.67
C SER A 136 -7.37 -13.16 -13.25
N SER A 137 -6.73 -14.30 -13.00
CA SER A 137 -6.72 -14.92 -11.66
C SER A 137 -6.09 -14.00 -10.62
N SER A 138 -5.01 -13.31 -10.99
CA SER A 138 -4.31 -12.38 -10.10
C SER A 138 -5.17 -11.16 -9.78
N TYR A 139 -5.86 -10.60 -10.76
CA TYR A 139 -6.72 -9.44 -10.55
C TYR A 139 -7.97 -9.80 -9.71
N ALA A 140 -8.60 -10.95 -9.98
CA ALA A 140 -9.72 -11.43 -9.16
C ALA A 140 -9.31 -11.63 -7.69
N ASN A 141 -8.14 -12.22 -7.44
CA ASN A 141 -7.61 -12.36 -6.08
C ASN A 141 -7.27 -10.99 -5.45
N PHE A 142 -6.76 -10.04 -6.23
CA PHE A 142 -6.55 -8.66 -5.78
C PHE A 142 -7.86 -8.00 -5.34
N LEU A 143 -8.93 -8.09 -6.14
CA LEU A 143 -10.23 -7.51 -5.81
C LEU A 143 -10.80 -8.10 -4.51
N ILE A 144 -10.71 -9.43 -4.33
CA ILE A 144 -11.12 -10.08 -3.09
C ILE A 144 -10.29 -9.58 -1.90
N ALA A 145 -8.97 -9.42 -2.06
CA ALA A 145 -8.10 -8.89 -1.01
C ALA A 145 -8.40 -7.41 -0.69
N LEU A 146 -8.68 -6.60 -1.71
CA LEU A 146 -9.09 -5.20 -1.58
C LEU A 146 -10.39 -5.09 -0.78
N TYR A 147 -11.40 -5.90 -1.12
CA TYR A 147 -12.65 -5.97 -0.37
C TYR A 147 -12.40 -6.26 1.11
N ARG A 148 -11.64 -7.32 1.43
CA ARG A 148 -11.33 -7.70 2.82
C ARG A 148 -10.59 -6.59 3.57
N LEU A 149 -9.70 -5.88 2.87
CA LEU A 149 -8.99 -4.74 3.45
C LEU A 149 -9.96 -3.61 3.79
N PHE A 150 -10.90 -3.27 2.90
CA PHE A 150 -11.88 -2.20 3.09
C PHE A 150 -12.94 -2.57 4.14
N GLU A 151 -13.35 -3.83 4.19
CA GLU A 151 -14.23 -4.37 5.24
C GLU A 151 -13.58 -4.22 6.62
N LYS A 152 -12.28 -4.51 6.73
CA LYS A 152 -11.52 -4.38 7.98
C LYS A 152 -11.18 -2.93 8.33
N TYR A 153 -10.95 -2.09 7.33
CA TYR A 153 -10.52 -0.70 7.49
C TYR A 153 -11.39 0.25 6.66
N PRO A 154 -12.64 0.53 7.10
CA PRO A 154 -13.63 1.23 6.30
C PRO A 154 -13.22 2.63 5.88
N ARG A 155 -12.32 3.30 6.63
CA ARG A 155 -11.81 4.63 6.30
C ARG A 155 -11.10 4.68 4.93
N LEU A 156 -10.60 3.55 4.43
CA LEU A 156 -10.01 3.44 3.09
C LEU A 156 -11.00 3.72 1.96
N ASN A 157 -12.31 3.56 2.18
CA ASN A 157 -13.35 3.90 1.18
C ASN A 157 -13.37 5.40 0.85
N TYR A 158 -12.79 6.23 1.70
CA TYR A 158 -12.78 7.68 1.54
C TYR A 158 -11.49 8.20 0.93
N CYS A 159 -10.51 7.34 0.67
CA CYS A 159 -9.27 7.71 -0.01
C CYS A 159 -9.53 7.93 -1.51
N SER A 160 -9.16 9.10 -2.05
CA SER A 160 -9.25 9.41 -3.48
C SER A 160 -7.94 9.08 -4.23
N VAL A 161 -7.48 7.82 -4.13
CA VAL A 161 -6.29 7.32 -4.84
C VAL A 161 -6.68 6.40 -6.00
N ALA A 162 -5.80 6.25 -6.98
CA ALA A 162 -6.05 5.32 -8.09
C ALA A 162 -6.04 3.87 -7.61
N ILE A 163 -6.86 3.00 -8.20
CA ILE A 163 -6.87 1.55 -7.88
C ILE A 163 -5.50 0.89 -8.02
N ARG A 164 -4.70 1.33 -9.01
CA ARG A 164 -3.32 0.85 -9.23
C ARG A 164 -2.42 1.11 -8.02
N PHE A 165 -2.67 2.17 -7.25
CA PHE A 165 -1.95 2.45 -6.01
C PHE A 165 -2.13 1.32 -5.00
N PHE A 166 -3.34 0.78 -4.86
CA PHE A 166 -3.60 -0.39 -4.02
C PHE A 166 -2.96 -1.65 -4.61
N CYS A 167 -3.04 -1.87 -5.92
CA CYS A 167 -2.40 -3.02 -6.57
C CYS A 167 -0.90 -3.12 -6.23
N SER A 168 -0.19 -2.00 -6.32
CA SER A 168 1.27 -1.95 -6.11
C SER A 168 1.67 -1.92 -4.63
N ASN A 169 0.78 -1.53 -3.72
CA ASN A 169 1.13 -1.29 -2.31
C ASN A 169 0.31 -2.12 -1.30
N MET A 170 -0.51 -3.08 -1.73
CA MET A 170 -1.46 -3.81 -0.87
C MET A 170 -0.88 -4.25 0.49
N LYS A 171 0.26 -4.97 0.48
CA LYS A 171 0.90 -5.45 1.72
C LYS A 171 1.33 -4.31 2.64
N LEU A 172 1.84 -3.23 2.06
CA LEU A 172 2.32 -2.07 2.79
C LEU A 172 1.17 -1.28 3.39
N ILE A 173 0.08 -1.11 2.64
CA ILE A 173 -1.17 -0.50 3.11
C ILE A 173 -1.72 -1.30 4.28
N GLN A 174 -1.79 -2.63 4.16
CA GLN A 174 -2.24 -3.49 5.25
C GLN A 174 -1.40 -3.30 6.52
N LYS A 175 -0.07 -3.17 6.40
CA LYS A 175 0.82 -2.88 7.53
C LYS A 175 0.53 -1.52 8.16
N ILE A 176 0.39 -0.47 7.34
CA ILE A 176 0.03 0.89 7.80
C ILE A 176 -1.30 0.89 8.54
N CYS A 177 -2.31 0.23 7.97
CA CYS A 177 -3.63 0.15 8.57
C CYS A 177 -3.63 -0.62 9.88
N HIS A 178 -2.82 -1.68 9.98
CA HIS A 178 -2.70 -2.45 11.20
C HIS A 178 -2.02 -1.67 12.34
N GLU A 179 -0.96 -0.91 12.04
CA GLU A 179 -0.24 -0.12 13.04
C GLU A 179 -1.07 1.03 13.62
N ASN A 180 -1.98 1.61 12.83
CA ASN A 180 -2.91 2.65 13.29
C ASN A 180 -4.37 2.17 13.18
N GLN A 181 -4.65 0.98 13.69
CA GLN A 181 -5.93 0.30 13.49
C GLN A 181 -7.14 1.14 13.91
N VAL A 182 -7.04 1.88 15.01
CA VAL A 182 -8.14 2.72 15.53
C VAL A 182 -8.54 3.77 14.49
N PHE A 183 -7.57 4.50 13.93
CA PHE A 183 -7.84 5.50 12.90
C PHE A 183 -8.50 4.88 11.68
N TRP A 184 -7.98 3.75 11.19
CA TRP A 184 -8.44 3.17 9.92
C TRP A 184 -9.76 2.38 10.02
N SER A 185 -10.11 1.91 11.21
CA SER A 185 -11.31 1.08 11.44
C SER A 185 -12.53 1.91 11.86
N ASN A 186 -12.32 3.07 12.48
CA ASN A 186 -13.40 3.92 12.98
C ASN A 186 -13.82 4.97 11.95
N LEU A 187 -15.14 5.11 11.75
CA LEU A 187 -15.74 6.18 10.94
C LEU A 187 -16.32 7.33 11.80
N SER A 188 -16.23 7.19 13.12
CA SER A 188 -16.53 8.23 14.12
C SER A 188 -15.51 9.36 14.09
#